data_AF-A0A832RUW7-F1
#
_entry.id   AF-A0A832RUW7-F1
#
_cell.length_a   1.000
_cell.length_b   1.000
_cell.length_c   1.000
_cell.angle_alpha   90.00
_cell.angle_beta   90.00
_cell.angle_gamma   90.00
#
_symmetry.space_group_name_H-M   'P 1'
#
loop_
_entity.id
_entity.type
_entity.pdbx_description
1 polymer ?
#
loop_
_entity_poly.entity_id
_entity_poly.type
_entity_poly.pdbx_seq_one_letter_code
_entity_poly.pdbx_strand_id
1 'polypeptide(L)'
;IPIVNDSGKILVDSDTTKKMQSGGNDIKIYAISDSVFKPDIYTTSIFAVDKTIGNYTQSAVTQKTQSQTNYGIQFILAGIVIIILIYFIKKSRKSKTRI
;
A
#
# COMPACT_ATOMS: atom_id res chain seq x y z
N ILE A 1 10.50 -12.70 23.05
CA ILE A 1 9.54 -13.51 22.25
C ILE A 1 10.37 -14.54 21.50
N PRO A 2 10.14 -15.85 21.66
CA PRO A 2 10.88 -16.86 20.91
C PRO A 2 10.56 -16.72 19.41
N ILE A 3 11.60 -16.69 18.59
CA ILE A 3 11.49 -16.58 17.13
C ILE A 3 11.57 -18.01 16.57
N VAL A 4 10.54 -18.44 15.85
CA VAL A 4 10.53 -19.73 15.16
C VAL A 4 10.23 -19.46 13.69
N ASN A 5 11.15 -19.83 12.79
CA ASN A 5 11.03 -19.63 11.35
C ASN A 5 10.69 -18.18 10.94
N ASP A 6 11.45 -17.20 11.46
CA ASP A 6 11.23 -15.75 11.23
C ASP A 6 9.84 -15.22 11.61
N SER A 7 9.07 -16.01 12.38
CA SER A 7 7.75 -15.63 12.88
C SER A 7 7.79 -15.50 14.41
N GLY A 8 7.19 -14.42 14.90
CA GLY A 8 6.95 -14.19 16.32
C GLY A 8 5.49 -14.48 16.67
N LYS A 9 5.25 -15.23 17.74
CA LYS A 9 3.90 -15.45 18.28
C LYS A 9 3.70 -14.60 19.53
N ILE A 10 2.64 -13.80 19.54
CA ILE A 10 2.20 -13.04 20.71
C ILE A 10 0.94 -13.73 21.23
N LEU A 11 1.03 -14.28 22.45
CA LEU A 11 -0.15 -14.76 23.17
C LEU A 11 -0.70 -13.62 24.02
N VAL A 12 -2.00 -13.35 23.88
CA VAL A 12 -2.72 -12.37 24.69
C VAL A 12 -3.57 -13.13 25.69
N ASP A 13 -3.49 -12.73 26.96
CA ASP A 13 -4.21 -13.39 28.04
C ASP A 13 -5.73 -13.18 27.94
N SER A 14 -6.49 -14.17 28.45
CA SER A 14 -7.96 -14.15 28.41
C SER A 14 -8.55 -12.93 29.12
N ASP A 15 -7.96 -12.47 30.23
CA ASP A 15 -8.46 -11.30 30.95
C ASP A 15 -8.23 -10.00 30.18
N THR A 16 -7.26 -9.98 29.26
CA THR A 16 -7.08 -8.87 28.32
C THR A 16 -8.11 -8.94 27.18
N THR A 17 -8.35 -10.13 26.61
CA THR A 17 -9.32 -10.28 25.52
C THR A 17 -10.77 -10.10 25.99
N LYS A 18 -11.09 -10.40 27.25
CA LYS A 18 -12.42 -10.12 27.84
C LYS A 18 -12.78 -8.63 27.89
N LYS A 19 -11.78 -7.74 27.84
CA LYS A 19 -12.00 -6.29 27.78
C LYS A 19 -12.35 -5.81 26.37
N MET A 20 -12.16 -6.65 25.35
CA MET A 20 -12.55 -6.34 23.98
C MET A 20 -14.07 -6.40 23.88
N GLN A 21 -14.66 -5.36 23.30
CA GLN A 21 -16.12 -5.31 23.15
C GLN A 21 -16.54 -6.12 21.92
N SER A 22 -17.77 -6.63 21.91
CA SER A 22 -18.39 -7.19 20.71
C SER A 22 -18.37 -6.15 19.58
N GLY A 23 -17.76 -6.48 18.43
CA GLY A 23 -17.55 -5.57 17.32
C GLY A 23 -16.08 -5.32 16.96
N GLY A 24 -15.82 -4.19 16.30
CA GLY A 24 -14.47 -3.83 15.85
C GLY A 24 -13.55 -3.42 17.00
N ASN A 25 -12.38 -4.04 17.10
CA ASN A 25 -11.34 -3.72 18.07
C ASN A 25 -10.00 -3.64 17.37
N ASP A 26 -9.15 -2.69 17.78
CA ASP A 26 -7.81 -2.54 17.26
C ASP A 26 -6.77 -3.08 18.26
N ILE A 27 -5.82 -3.86 17.74
CA ILE A 27 -4.63 -4.28 18.47
C ILE A 27 -3.45 -3.48 17.93
N LYS A 28 -2.77 -2.75 18.81
CA LYS A 28 -1.57 -1.97 18.48
C LYS A 28 -0.37 -2.53 19.24
N ILE A 29 0.69 -2.86 18.50
CA ILE A 29 1.93 -3.43 19.03
C ILE A 29 3.03 -2.39 18.84
N TYR A 30 3.77 -2.10 19.90
CA TYR A 30 4.96 -1.26 19.90
C TYR A 30 6.19 -2.15 20.10
N ALA A 31 6.99 -2.31 19.06
CA ALA A 31 8.26 -3.05 19.12
C ALA A 31 9.40 -2.05 19.34
N ILE A 32 10.11 -2.18 20.46
CA ILE A 32 11.26 -1.35 20.80
C ILE A 32 12.49 -2.25 20.86
N SER A 33 13.59 -1.77 20.29
CA SER A 33 14.90 -2.41 20.37
C SER A 33 15.80 -1.58 21.29
N ASP A 34 16.65 -2.26 22.07
CA ASP A 34 17.68 -1.59 22.89
C ASP A 34 18.68 -0.79 22.05
N SER A 35 18.76 -1.07 20.73
CA SER A 35 19.67 -0.37 19.81
C SER A 35 19.10 0.94 19.25
N VAL A 36 17.78 1.16 19.26
CA VAL A 36 17.15 2.32 18.61
C VAL A 36 15.95 2.81 19.44
N PHE A 37 15.98 4.09 19.84
CA PHE A 37 14.94 4.72 20.66
C PHE A 37 13.59 4.99 19.96
N LYS A 38 13.42 4.54 18.71
CA LYS A 38 12.19 4.74 17.95
C LYS A 38 11.41 3.42 17.88
N PRO A 39 10.19 3.34 18.43
CA PRO A 39 9.36 2.15 18.32
C PRO A 39 8.88 1.94 16.87
N ASP A 40 8.81 0.68 16.47
CA ASP A 40 8.04 0.24 15.32
C ASP A 40 6.60 -0.06 15.77
N ILE A 41 5.64 0.49 15.03
CA ILE A 41 4.22 0.44 15.40
C ILE A 41 3.49 -0.43 14.38
N TYR A 42 2.95 -1.55 14.84
CA TYR A 42 2.09 -2.44 14.05
C TYR A 42 0.65 -2.31 14.56
N THR A 43 -0.32 -2.21 13.67
CA THR A 43 -1.75 -2.14 14.02
C THR A 43 -2.51 -3.17 13.20
N THR A 44 -3.42 -3.89 13.85
CA THR A 44 -4.35 -4.80 13.20
C THR A 44 -5.73 -4.63 13.79
N SER A 45 -6.76 -4.71 12.96
CA SER A 45 -8.16 -4.60 13.37
C SER A 45 -8.79 -5.97 13.35
N ILE A 46 -9.47 -6.33 14.43
CA ILE A 46 -10.20 -7.59 14.57
C ILE A 46 -11.65 -7.33 14.90
N PHE A 47 -12.53 -8.26 14.54
CA PHE A 47 -13.93 -8.21 14.91
C PHE A 47 -14.19 -9.27 16.00
N ALA A 48 -14.38 -8.82 17.24
CA ALA A 48 -14.67 -9.70 18.38
C ALA A 48 -16.17 -9.99 18.44
N VAL A 49 -16.53 -11.18 18.94
CA VAL A 49 -17.92 -11.66 19.00
C VAL A 49 -18.13 -12.37 20.32
N ASP A 50 -19.27 -12.12 20.97
CA ASP A 50 -19.59 -12.71 22.29
C ASP A 50 -19.79 -14.24 22.22
N LYS A 51 -20.15 -14.74 21.04
CA LYS A 51 -20.31 -16.16 20.74
C LYS A 51 -19.93 -16.43 19.30
N THR A 52 -19.32 -17.58 19.04
CA THR A 52 -19.13 -18.10 17.68
C THR A 52 -20.48 -18.53 17.11
N ILE A 53 -21.18 -17.61 16.44
CA ILE A 53 -22.47 -17.87 15.79
C ILE A 53 -22.21 -17.99 14.28
N GLY A 54 -22.07 -19.23 13.80
CA GLY A 54 -22.06 -19.54 12.37
C GLY A 54 -20.82 -19.07 11.59
N ASN A 55 -20.64 -19.65 10.41
CA ASN A 55 -19.49 -19.43 9.54
C ASN A 55 -19.28 -17.95 9.24
N TYR A 56 -18.27 -17.33 9.87
CA TYR A 56 -17.79 -16.03 9.44
C TYR A 56 -17.20 -16.20 8.04
N THR A 57 -17.90 -15.72 7.02
CA THR A 57 -17.26 -15.44 5.74
C THR A 57 -16.26 -14.34 6.01
N GLN A 58 -14.99 -14.73 6.16
CA GLN A 58 -13.87 -13.81 6.16
C GLN A 58 -13.87 -13.16 4.77
N SER A 59 -14.59 -12.05 4.63
CA SER A 59 -14.50 -11.21 3.45
C SER A 59 -13.10 -10.64 3.47
N ALA A 60 -12.15 -11.36 2.86
CA ALA A 60 -10.86 -10.82 2.53
C ALA A 60 -11.15 -9.62 1.63
N VAL A 61 -11.16 -8.43 2.24
CA VAL A 61 -11.07 -7.20 1.48
C VAL A 61 -9.65 -7.22 0.95
N THR A 62 -9.46 -7.90 -0.17
CA THR A 62 -8.32 -7.67 -1.03
C THR A 62 -8.42 -6.21 -1.38
N GLN A 63 -7.70 -5.36 -0.65
CA GLN A 63 -7.34 -4.04 -1.12
C GLN A 63 -6.56 -4.32 -2.39
N LYS A 64 -7.28 -4.38 -3.53
CA LYS A 64 -6.67 -4.26 -4.83
C LYS A 64 -5.95 -2.93 -4.75
N THR A 65 -4.64 -2.98 -4.58
CA THR A 65 -3.77 -1.82 -4.77
C THR A 65 -4.10 -1.38 -6.18
N GLN A 66 -4.95 -0.35 -6.29
CA GLN A 66 -5.34 0.19 -7.57
C GLN A 66 -4.04 0.70 -8.15
N SER A 67 -3.49 -0.03 -9.11
CA SER A 67 -2.21 0.34 -9.72
C SER A 67 -2.43 1.75 -10.25
N GLN A 68 -1.78 2.73 -9.64
CA GLN A 68 -1.80 4.08 -10.17
C GLN A 68 -1.11 3.99 -11.52
N THR A 69 -1.90 3.97 -12.58
CA THR A 69 -1.39 3.89 -13.94
C THR A 69 -0.51 5.12 -14.15
N ASN A 70 0.80 4.91 -14.23
CA ASN A 70 1.75 6.00 -14.44
C ASN A 70 1.71 6.38 -15.93
N TYR A 71 0.91 7.41 -16.25
CA TYR A 71 0.78 7.97 -17.59
C TYR A 71 2.04 8.72 -18.06
N GLY A 72 3.06 8.90 -17.21
CA GLY A 72 4.26 9.68 -17.52
C GLY A 72 4.99 9.22 -18.78
N ILE A 73 5.10 7.91 -18.98
CA ILE A 73 5.75 7.33 -20.18
C ILE A 73 4.97 7.71 -21.45
N GLN A 74 3.63 7.69 -21.41
CA GLN A 74 2.78 8.04 -22.55
C GLN A 74 2.90 9.52 -22.91
N PHE A 75 2.99 10.40 -21.92
CA PHE A 75 3.22 11.84 -22.14
C PHE A 75 4.60 12.15 -22.73
N ILE A 76 5.65 11.44 -22.30
CA ILE A 76 7.00 11.58 -22.86
C ILE A 76 7.00 11.21 -24.36
N LEU A 77 6.38 10.07 -24.70
CA LEU A 77 6.26 9.64 -26.10
C LEU A 77 5.47 10.66 -26.96
N ALA A 78 4.35 11.16 -26.45
CA ALA A 78 3.56 12.18 -27.15
C ALA A 78 4.36 13.47 -27.40
N GLY A 79 5.15 13.92 -26.42
CA GLY A 79 6.01 15.10 -26.54
C GLY A 79 7.07 14.97 -27.64
N ILE A 80 7.72 13.80 -27.74
CA ILE A 80 8.74 13.55 -28.76
C ILE A 80 8.17 13.68 -30.18
N VAL A 81 6.97 13.13 -30.42
CA VAL A 81 6.29 13.21 -31.73
C VAL A 81 6.03 14.66 -32.12
N ILE A 82 5.55 15.48 -31.18
CA ILE A 82 5.28 16.91 -31.43
C ILE A 82 6.57 17.66 -31.78
N ILE A 83 7.66 17.41 -31.06
CA ILE A 83 8.96 18.05 -31.32
C ILE A 83 9.48 17.69 -32.72
N ILE A 84 9.39 16.42 -33.12
CA ILE A 84 9.80 15.95 -34.45
C ILE A 84 8.97 16.65 -35.53
N LEU A 85 7.65 16.75 -35.34
CA LEU A 85 6.75 17.38 -36.29
C LEU A 85 7.07 18.87 -36.47
N ILE A 86 7.27 19.60 -35.37
CA ILE A 86 7.64 21.02 -35.39
C ILE A 86 9.00 21.21 -36.08
N TYR A 87 9.98 20.36 -35.76
CA TYR A 87 11.30 20.40 -36.39
C TYR A 87 11.21 20.17 -37.90
N PHE A 88 10.43 19.19 -38.34
CA PHE A 88 10.24 18.86 -39.75
C PHE A 88 9.57 20.00 -40.52
N ILE A 89 8.52 20.61 -39.95
CA ILE A 89 7.84 21.76 -40.54
C ILE A 89 8.81 22.95 -40.64
N LYS A 90 9.58 23.24 -39.58
CA LYS A 90 10.55 24.34 -39.57
C LYS A 90 11.66 24.13 -40.59
N LYS A 91 12.15 22.89 -40.75
CA LYS A 91 13.15 22.52 -41.77
C LYS A 91 12.60 22.69 -43.19
N SER A 92 11.38 22.23 -43.44
CA SER A 92 10.72 22.35 -44.75
C SER A 92 10.49 23.81 -45.15
N ARG A 93 10.09 24.68 -44.21
CA ARG A 93 9.93 26.12 -44.47
C ARG A 93 11.26 26.81 -44.78
N LYS A 94 12.35 26.48 -44.06
CA LYS A 94 13.68 27.03 -44.34
C LYS A 94 14.27 26.57 -45.68
N SER A 95 13.87 25.41 -46.18
CA SER A 95 14.27 24.91 -47.50
C SER A 95 13.57 25.62 -48.65
N LYS A 96 12.35 26.16 -48.45
CA LYS A 96 11.61 26.89 -49.49
C LYS A 96 11.99 28.38 -49.61
N THR A 97 12.60 28.97 -48.59
CA THR A 97 13.02 30.39 -48.60
C THR A 97 14.41 30.60 -49.21
N ARG A 98 15.11 29.52 -49.61
CA ARG A 98 16.39 29.58 -50.35
C ARG A 98 16.19 29.08 -51.79
N ILE A 99 15.31 29.72 -52.56
CA ILE A 99 15.28 29.70 -54.03
C ILE A 99 14.90 31.10 -54.47
#